data_AF-D3RY61-F1
#
_entry.id   AF-D3RY61-F1
#
_cell.length_a   1.000
_cell.length_b   1.000
_cell.length_c   1.000
_cell.angle_alpha   90.00
_cell.angle_beta   90.00
_cell.angle_gamma   90.00
#
_symmetry.space_group_name_H-M   'P 1'
#
loop_
_entity.id
_entity.type
_entity.pdbx_description
1 polymer ?
#
loop_
_entity_poly.entity_id
_entity_poly.type
_entity_poly.pdbx_seq_one_letter_code
_entity_poly.pdbx_strand_id
1 'polypeptide(L)'
;MKWKCPFCGYENESEKLVCEVCGKQFKWRKGKLVEVKKRPPEFWISIFILTFAIIFNAILIGVEYASDPKICTSCHEMEKYFESWNESTHKGIKCYECHYGRGVLNFLRGTYHSLSVLQPKVPPYVNLPANISSENCLSCHGDIEKVKYVHYGEINFSHVNHLNGYKRGFLKLECVSCHREIVIGSHIAVKNSTCFVCHFYETPEGVPISGCPSCHNYHDIEFVVGNRTFKHSVHVERGIKCIFCHEKTYVLIGNMEVKCKKCHVREMNATLPDLTMHGIHVNKFKLDCLQCHPDIVHKPIVSEEKCKTCHPDIKYEKKEEEKKKEEEGVVKEEEKGEGVTIIP
;
A
#
# COMPACT_ATOMS: atom_id res chain seq x y z
N MET A 1 -1.39 -31.94 -72.73
CA MET A 1 -1.68 -30.55 -73.15
C MET A 1 -0.39 -29.96 -73.70
N LYS A 2 -0.33 -29.50 -74.96
CA LYS A 2 0.90 -28.92 -75.54
C LYS A 2 0.94 -27.42 -75.28
N TRP A 3 2.06 -26.89 -74.82
CA TRP A 3 2.24 -25.46 -74.61
C TRP A 3 3.66 -25.02 -74.93
N LYS A 4 3.78 -23.82 -75.51
CA LYS A 4 5.07 -23.25 -75.89
C LYS A 4 5.63 -22.40 -74.76
N CYS A 5 6.88 -22.66 -74.36
CA CYS A 5 7.55 -21.86 -73.34
C CYS A 5 7.75 -20.41 -73.85
N PRO A 6 7.22 -19.38 -73.16
CA PRO A 6 7.38 -17.99 -73.58
C PRO A 6 8.83 -17.49 -73.50
N PHE A 7 9.69 -18.19 -72.77
CA PHE A 7 11.08 -17.79 -72.51
C PHE A 7 12.07 -18.37 -73.52
N CYS A 8 11.98 -19.68 -73.82
CA CYS A 8 12.93 -20.36 -74.72
C CYS A 8 12.30 -20.90 -76.01
N GLY A 9 10.97 -20.80 -76.18
CA GLY A 9 10.28 -21.25 -77.38
C GLY A 9 10.06 -22.76 -77.51
N TYR A 10 10.57 -23.58 -76.58
CA TYR A 10 10.40 -25.04 -76.59
C TYR A 10 8.94 -25.46 -76.36
N GLU A 11 8.46 -26.45 -77.12
CA GLU A 11 7.14 -27.06 -76.95
C GLU A 11 7.20 -28.16 -75.89
N ASN A 12 6.44 -28.00 -74.80
CA ASN A 12 6.37 -28.98 -73.72
C ASN A 12 5.09 -29.80 -73.85
N GLU A 13 5.20 -31.12 -73.64
CA GLU A 13 4.08 -32.07 -73.65
C GLU A 13 3.75 -32.60 -72.25
N SER A 14 3.86 -31.74 -71.24
CA SER A 14 3.60 -32.09 -69.84
C SER A 14 2.42 -31.30 -69.29
N GLU A 15 1.58 -31.95 -68.47
CA GLU A 15 0.54 -31.28 -67.68
C GLU A 15 1.12 -30.37 -66.60
N LYS A 16 2.33 -30.69 -66.11
CA LYS A 16 3.08 -29.81 -65.21
C LYS A 16 3.64 -28.66 -66.05
N LEU A 17 3.24 -27.43 -65.73
CA LEU A 17 3.70 -26.18 -66.36
C LEU A 17 5.14 -25.82 -65.96
N VAL A 18 6.08 -26.75 -66.16
CA VAL A 18 7.52 -26.57 -65.96
C VAL A 18 8.18 -26.86 -67.29
N CYS A 19 9.02 -25.95 -67.78
CA CYS A 19 9.69 -26.16 -69.05
C CYS A 19 10.85 -27.16 -68.90
N GLU A 20 10.90 -28.17 -69.76
CA GLU A 20 11.94 -29.22 -69.75
C GLU A 20 13.34 -28.69 -70.10
N VAL A 21 13.41 -27.66 -70.95
CA VAL A 21 14.69 -27.08 -71.40
C VAL A 21 15.21 -26.01 -70.45
N CYS A 22 14.38 -25.02 -70.07
CA CYS A 22 14.85 -23.90 -69.23
C CYS A 22 14.53 -24.06 -67.74
N GLY A 23 13.83 -25.13 -67.33
CA GLY A 23 13.49 -25.43 -65.94
C GLY A 23 12.51 -24.45 -65.27
N LYS A 24 12.09 -23.38 -65.97
CA LYS A 24 11.20 -22.36 -65.41
C LYS A 24 9.78 -22.88 -65.23
N GLN A 25 9.16 -22.51 -64.11
CA GLN A 25 7.78 -22.84 -63.80
C GLN A 25 6.85 -21.72 -64.26
N PHE A 26 5.70 -22.05 -64.84
CA PHE A 26 4.72 -21.12 -65.40
C PHE A 26 3.32 -21.38 -64.83
N LYS A 27 2.43 -20.39 -64.95
CA LYS A 27 0.99 -20.54 -64.70
C LYS A 27 0.17 -19.74 -65.71
N TRP A 28 -1.04 -20.20 -66.01
CA TRP A 28 -1.98 -19.45 -66.84
C TRP A 28 -2.62 -18.32 -66.03
N ARG A 29 -2.59 -17.09 -66.58
CA ARG A 29 -3.28 -15.92 -66.01
C ARG A 29 -3.88 -15.10 -67.16
N LYS A 30 -5.21 -14.96 -67.20
CA LYS A 30 -5.95 -14.25 -68.26
C LYS A 30 -5.51 -14.69 -69.68
N GLY A 31 -5.41 -16.00 -69.92
CA GLY A 31 -5.05 -16.56 -71.22
C GLY A 31 -3.57 -16.44 -71.62
N LYS A 32 -2.68 -15.91 -70.77
CA LYS A 32 -1.24 -15.86 -71.01
C LYS A 32 -0.47 -16.74 -70.03
N LEU A 33 0.60 -17.38 -70.51
CA LEU A 33 1.59 -18.07 -69.68
C LEU A 33 2.51 -17.04 -69.03
N VAL A 34 2.53 -17.01 -67.71
CA VAL A 34 3.38 -16.10 -66.93
C VAL A 34 4.32 -16.92 -66.04
N GLU A 35 5.60 -16.54 -65.98
CA GLU A 35 6.60 -17.18 -65.12
C GLU A 35 6.19 -17.06 -63.65
N VAL A 36 6.23 -18.18 -62.92
CA VAL A 36 6.07 -18.23 -61.48
C VAL A 36 7.40 -17.84 -60.85
N LYS A 37 7.58 -16.54 -60.59
CA LYS A 37 8.69 -16.06 -59.76
C LYS A 37 8.47 -16.55 -58.33
N LYS A 38 9.21 -17.57 -57.91
CA LYS A 38 9.30 -17.95 -56.49
C LYS A 38 10.11 -16.87 -55.79
N ARG A 39 9.51 -16.19 -54.82
CA ARG A 39 10.26 -15.26 -53.97
C ARG A 39 11.28 -16.09 -53.18
N PRO A 40 12.51 -15.60 -53.05
CA PRO A 40 13.56 -16.38 -52.42
C PRO A 40 13.25 -16.48 -50.90
N PRO A 41 13.69 -17.52 -50.19
CA PRO A 41 13.29 -17.78 -48.80
C PRO A 41 13.52 -16.57 -47.87
N GLU A 42 14.56 -15.78 -48.15
CA GLU A 42 14.96 -14.56 -47.45
C GLU A 42 13.85 -13.49 -47.48
N PHE A 43 13.04 -13.45 -48.55
CA PHE A 43 11.90 -12.53 -48.63
C PHE A 43 10.82 -12.89 -47.61
N TRP A 44 10.51 -14.18 -47.44
CA TRP A 44 9.53 -14.63 -46.46
C TRP A 44 10.04 -14.49 -45.04
N ILE A 45 11.33 -14.77 -44.82
CA ILE A 45 12.01 -14.53 -43.55
C ILE A 45 11.95 -13.03 -43.20
N SER A 46 12.22 -12.13 -44.14
CA SER A 46 12.16 -10.68 -43.92
C SER A 46 10.75 -10.21 -43.57
N ILE A 47 9.72 -10.71 -44.27
CA ILE A 47 8.33 -10.40 -43.91
C ILE A 47 8.00 -10.90 -42.51
N PHE A 48 8.38 -12.14 -42.19
CA PHE A 48 8.12 -12.72 -40.87
C PHE A 48 8.76 -11.88 -39.77
N ILE A 49 10.04 -11.53 -39.90
CA ILE A 49 10.76 -10.68 -38.94
C ILE A 49 10.10 -9.31 -38.80
N LEU A 50 9.73 -8.66 -39.91
CA LEU A 50 9.05 -7.36 -39.88
C LEU A 50 7.69 -7.45 -39.17
N THR A 51 6.88 -8.45 -39.51
CA THR A 51 5.57 -8.65 -38.87
C THR A 51 5.72 -8.98 -37.39
N PHE A 52 6.69 -9.82 -37.03
CA PHE A 52 6.99 -10.17 -35.65
C PHE A 52 7.43 -8.94 -34.87
N ALA A 53 8.32 -8.11 -35.43
CA ALA A 53 8.76 -6.87 -34.80
C ALA A 53 7.60 -5.90 -34.59
N ILE A 54 6.70 -5.73 -35.58
CA ILE A 54 5.52 -4.86 -35.44
C ILE A 54 4.59 -5.38 -34.34
N ILE A 55 4.26 -6.68 -34.35
CA ILE A 55 3.38 -7.30 -33.36
C ILE A 55 4.01 -7.21 -31.96
N PHE A 56 5.30 -7.52 -31.85
CA PHE A 56 6.02 -7.45 -30.58
C PHE A 56 6.01 -6.05 -30.00
N ASN A 57 6.30 -5.02 -30.80
CA ASN A 57 6.22 -3.62 -30.34
C ASN A 57 4.79 -3.22 -29.97
N ALA A 58 3.78 -3.64 -30.75
CA ALA A 58 2.38 -3.38 -30.42
C ALA A 58 1.97 -4.01 -29.08
N ILE A 59 2.45 -5.22 -28.79
CA ILE A 59 2.24 -5.89 -27.50
C ILE A 59 2.91 -5.10 -26.37
N LEU A 60 4.16 -4.67 -26.53
CA LEU A 60 4.86 -3.90 -25.50
C LEU A 60 4.15 -2.58 -25.18
N ILE A 61 3.70 -1.85 -26.21
CA ILE A 61 2.90 -0.62 -26.04
C ILE A 61 1.57 -0.92 -25.33
N GLY A 62 0.90 -2.00 -25.73
CA GLY A 62 -0.35 -2.44 -25.09
C GLY A 62 -0.15 -2.79 -23.61
N VAL A 63 0.96 -3.44 -23.26
CA VAL A 63 1.34 -3.75 -21.88
C VAL A 63 1.63 -2.49 -21.08
N GLU A 64 2.41 -1.56 -21.62
CA GLU A 64 2.73 -0.29 -20.95
C GLU A 64 1.46 0.52 -20.68
N TYR A 65 0.57 0.61 -21.67
CA TYR A 65 -0.72 1.26 -21.52
C TYR A 65 -1.57 0.54 -20.48
N ALA A 66 -1.73 -0.78 -20.55
CA ALA A 66 -2.50 -1.59 -19.60
C ALA A 66 -1.95 -1.56 -18.16
N SER A 67 -0.68 -1.19 -17.99
CA SER A 67 -0.02 -1.02 -16.69
C SER A 67 -0.29 0.35 -16.06
N ASP A 68 -0.88 1.29 -16.81
CA ASP A 68 -1.13 2.64 -16.32
C ASP A 68 -2.09 2.62 -15.11
N PRO A 69 -1.70 3.23 -13.97
CA PRO A 69 -2.53 3.31 -12.77
C PRO A 69 -3.94 3.85 -13.01
N LYS A 70 -4.12 4.74 -13.99
CA LYS A 70 -5.43 5.31 -14.34
C LYS A 70 -6.41 4.28 -14.89
N ILE A 71 -5.93 3.21 -15.53
CA ILE A 71 -6.81 2.14 -16.01
C ILE A 71 -7.45 1.38 -14.84
N CYS A 72 -6.82 1.36 -13.67
CA CYS A 72 -7.42 0.72 -12.50
C CYS A 72 -8.72 1.43 -12.06
N THR A 73 -8.91 2.71 -12.38
CA THR A 73 -10.14 3.46 -12.06
C THR A 73 -11.28 3.19 -13.03
N SER A 74 -11.03 2.56 -14.19
CA SER A 74 -12.09 2.31 -15.18
C SER A 74 -13.00 1.12 -14.87
N CYS A 75 -12.61 0.25 -13.92
CA CYS A 75 -13.34 -0.99 -13.65
C CYS A 75 -13.85 -1.12 -12.20
N HIS A 76 -13.09 -0.63 -11.20
CA HIS A 76 -13.47 -0.68 -9.78
C HIS A 76 -13.45 0.71 -9.15
N GLU A 77 -14.08 0.86 -7.97
CA GLU A 77 -14.05 2.08 -7.16
C GLU A 77 -12.63 2.33 -6.59
N MET A 78 -11.73 2.75 -7.47
CA MET A 78 -10.30 2.98 -7.21
C MET A 78 -9.93 4.47 -7.25
N GLU A 79 -10.86 5.37 -7.59
CA GLU A 79 -10.62 6.81 -7.75
C GLU A 79 -9.85 7.40 -6.56
N LYS A 80 -10.38 7.22 -5.34
CA LYS A 80 -9.76 7.72 -4.09
C LYS A 80 -8.36 7.15 -3.85
N TYR A 81 -8.15 5.88 -4.21
CA TYR A 81 -6.85 5.21 -4.07
C TYR A 81 -5.84 5.76 -5.07
N PHE A 82 -6.29 6.02 -6.31
CA PHE A 82 -5.49 6.63 -7.37
C PHE A 82 -5.11 8.07 -7.03
N GLU A 83 -6.05 8.89 -6.55
CA GLU A 83 -5.78 10.27 -6.13
C GLU A 83 -4.74 10.30 -5.00
N SER A 84 -4.95 9.49 -3.96
CA SER A 84 -3.99 9.37 -2.86
C SER A 84 -2.61 8.90 -3.32
N TRP A 85 -2.54 8.00 -4.30
CA TRP A 85 -1.29 7.56 -4.91
C TRP A 85 -0.62 8.69 -5.70
N ASN A 86 -1.40 9.44 -6.48
CA ASN A 86 -0.93 10.53 -7.31
C ASN A 86 -0.37 11.72 -6.48
N GLU A 87 -0.88 11.91 -5.27
CA GLU A 87 -0.40 12.90 -4.30
C GLU A 87 0.78 12.40 -3.46
N SER A 88 0.99 11.08 -3.39
CA SER A 88 2.05 10.48 -2.59
C SER A 88 3.44 10.57 -3.23
N THR A 89 4.46 10.22 -2.44
CA THR A 89 5.83 10.00 -2.91
C THR A 89 5.97 8.83 -3.90
N HIS A 90 4.95 7.98 -4.02
CA HIS A 90 4.95 6.79 -4.88
C HIS A 90 4.28 7.01 -6.25
N LYS A 91 3.84 8.23 -6.61
CA LYS A 91 3.13 8.54 -7.88
C LYS A 91 3.85 8.17 -9.18
N GLY A 92 5.13 7.79 -9.12
CA GLY A 92 5.89 7.30 -10.28
C GLY A 92 5.90 5.78 -10.44
N ILE A 93 5.34 5.05 -9.47
CA ILE A 93 5.41 3.59 -9.40
C ILE A 93 4.06 3.00 -9.83
N LYS A 94 4.08 2.07 -10.78
CA LYS A 94 2.86 1.42 -11.28
C LYS A 94 2.24 0.56 -10.16
N CYS A 95 0.91 0.55 -10.04
CA CYS A 95 0.20 -0.15 -8.95
C CYS A 95 0.60 -1.62 -8.82
N TYR A 96 0.79 -2.31 -9.95
CA TYR A 96 1.09 -3.75 -9.97
C TYR A 96 2.46 -4.07 -9.36
N GLU A 97 3.43 -3.15 -9.41
CA GLU A 97 4.78 -3.40 -8.88
C GLU A 97 4.74 -3.64 -7.38
N CYS A 98 3.88 -2.91 -6.66
CA CYS A 98 3.68 -3.10 -5.23
C CYS A 98 2.68 -4.24 -4.94
N HIS A 99 1.58 -4.34 -5.70
CA HIS A 99 0.51 -5.30 -5.43
C HIS A 99 0.85 -6.74 -5.83
N TYR A 100 1.66 -6.93 -6.87
CA TYR A 100 2.03 -8.26 -7.40
C TYR A 100 3.54 -8.47 -7.51
N GLY A 101 4.33 -7.40 -7.56
CA GLY A 101 5.78 -7.46 -7.74
C GLY A 101 6.23 -6.99 -9.12
N ARG A 102 7.54 -6.78 -9.27
CA ARG A 102 8.16 -6.37 -10.54
C ARG A 102 8.30 -7.54 -11.52
N GLY A 103 8.40 -7.22 -12.80
CA GLY A 103 8.66 -8.17 -13.88
C GLY A 103 7.41 -8.63 -14.63
N VAL A 104 7.63 -9.15 -15.84
CA VAL A 104 6.56 -9.46 -16.80
C VAL A 104 5.57 -10.50 -16.27
N LEU A 105 6.04 -11.53 -15.56
CA LEU A 105 5.16 -12.57 -15.00
C LEU A 105 4.21 -12.01 -13.92
N ASN A 106 4.69 -11.10 -13.07
CA ASN A 106 3.89 -10.49 -12.02
C ASN A 106 2.90 -9.47 -12.59
N PHE A 107 3.29 -8.72 -13.63
CA PHE A 107 2.38 -7.91 -14.41
C PHE A 107 1.22 -8.77 -14.97
N LEU A 108 1.52 -9.86 -15.66
CA LEU A 108 0.49 -10.75 -16.24
C LEU A 108 -0.43 -11.35 -15.18
N ARG A 109 0.11 -11.70 -14.00
CA ARG A 109 -0.68 -12.16 -12.86
C ARG A 109 -1.62 -11.08 -12.35
N GLY A 110 -1.14 -9.84 -12.28
CA GLY A 110 -1.96 -8.68 -11.94
C GLY A 110 -3.08 -8.45 -12.95
N THR A 111 -2.79 -8.48 -14.24
CA THR A 111 -3.78 -8.38 -15.31
C THR A 111 -4.84 -9.47 -15.21
N TYR A 112 -4.42 -10.73 -14.99
CA TYR A 112 -5.35 -11.84 -14.80
C TYR A 112 -6.26 -11.64 -13.58
N HIS A 113 -5.71 -11.15 -12.46
CA HIS A 113 -6.51 -10.83 -11.28
C HIS A 113 -7.49 -9.68 -11.55
N SER A 114 -7.08 -8.62 -12.24
CA SER A 114 -7.97 -7.53 -12.64
C SER A 114 -9.11 -8.01 -13.54
N LEU A 115 -8.87 -9.01 -14.41
CA LEU A 115 -9.90 -9.62 -15.25
C LEU A 115 -10.83 -10.57 -14.49
N SER A 116 -10.46 -11.02 -13.28
CA SER A 116 -11.30 -11.91 -12.47
C SER A 116 -12.63 -11.28 -12.05
N VAL A 117 -12.75 -9.95 -12.12
CA VAL A 117 -14.01 -9.21 -11.93
C VAL A 117 -15.10 -9.60 -12.94
N LEU A 118 -14.72 -10.09 -14.12
CA LEU A 118 -15.67 -10.56 -15.13
C LEU A 118 -16.30 -11.91 -14.74
N GLN A 119 -15.88 -12.51 -13.62
CA GLN A 119 -16.47 -13.74 -13.13
C GLN A 119 -17.80 -13.45 -12.38
N PRO A 120 -18.88 -14.20 -12.66
CA PRO A 120 -20.20 -13.94 -12.10
C PRO A 120 -20.33 -14.27 -10.60
N LYS A 121 -19.29 -14.84 -9.96
CA LYS A 121 -19.32 -15.20 -8.54
C LYS A 121 -18.74 -14.07 -7.71
N VAL A 122 -19.62 -13.33 -7.03
CA VAL A 122 -19.21 -12.42 -5.96
C VAL A 122 -18.59 -13.27 -4.83
N PRO A 123 -17.29 -13.09 -4.49
CA PRO A 123 -16.70 -13.79 -3.36
C PRO A 123 -17.45 -13.41 -2.06
N PRO A 124 -17.49 -14.30 -1.05
CA PRO A 124 -18.21 -14.04 0.20
C PRO A 124 -17.61 -12.91 1.05
N TYR A 125 -16.45 -12.39 0.65
CA TYR A 125 -15.72 -11.29 1.27
C TYR A 125 -15.61 -10.14 0.27
N VAL A 126 -16.00 -8.94 0.72
CA VAL A 126 -15.91 -7.68 -0.04
C VAL A 126 -14.91 -6.75 0.66
N ASN A 127 -14.27 -5.86 -0.12
CA ASN A 127 -13.38 -4.81 0.38
C ASN A 127 -12.13 -5.32 1.14
N LEU A 128 -11.56 -6.45 0.71
CA LEU A 128 -10.26 -6.86 1.23
C LEU A 128 -9.17 -5.92 0.72
N PRO A 129 -8.31 -5.39 1.62
CA PRO A 129 -7.16 -4.62 1.21
C PRO A 129 -6.18 -5.49 0.44
N ALA A 130 -5.34 -4.86 -0.38
CA ALA A 130 -4.33 -5.55 -1.15
C ALA A 130 -3.31 -6.25 -0.25
N ASN A 131 -3.00 -7.51 -0.60
CA ASN A 131 -2.00 -8.30 0.09
C ASN A 131 -0.61 -8.03 -0.49
N ILE A 132 0.08 -7.04 0.06
CA ILE A 132 1.42 -6.60 -0.39
C ILE A 132 2.50 -7.30 0.44
N SER A 133 3.50 -7.89 -0.20
CA SER A 133 4.67 -8.50 0.46
C SER A 133 5.76 -7.46 0.71
N SER A 134 6.51 -7.58 1.81
CA SER A 134 7.68 -6.72 2.05
C SER A 134 8.71 -6.82 0.92
N GLU A 135 8.84 -7.98 0.28
CA GLU A 135 9.72 -8.19 -0.88
C GLU A 135 9.45 -7.20 -2.02
N ASN A 136 8.18 -6.84 -2.26
CA ASN A 136 7.81 -5.89 -3.29
C ASN A 136 8.32 -4.48 -2.94
N CYS A 137 8.25 -4.10 -1.65
CA CYS A 137 8.80 -2.84 -1.14
C CYS A 137 10.33 -2.84 -1.23
N LEU A 138 10.98 -3.93 -0.80
CA LEU A 138 12.43 -4.07 -0.77
C LEU A 138 13.06 -4.08 -2.17
N SER A 139 12.28 -4.36 -3.22
CA SER A 139 12.73 -4.23 -4.62
C SER A 139 13.23 -2.82 -4.98
N CYS A 140 12.76 -1.79 -4.25
CA CYS A 140 13.22 -0.40 -4.36
C CYS A 140 13.94 0.07 -3.10
N HIS A 141 13.45 -0.33 -1.92
CA HIS A 141 13.96 0.13 -0.63
C HIS A 141 15.22 -0.62 -0.16
N GLY A 142 15.63 -1.67 -0.88
CA GLY A 142 16.87 -2.41 -0.62
C GLY A 142 16.91 -2.98 0.80
N ASP A 143 17.96 -2.65 1.54
CA ASP A 143 18.23 -3.17 2.88
C ASP A 143 17.63 -2.34 4.02
N ILE A 144 16.56 -1.57 3.77
CA ILE A 144 15.98 -0.68 4.79
C ILE A 144 15.54 -1.43 6.06
N GLU A 145 15.20 -2.71 5.94
CA GLU A 145 14.88 -3.59 7.08
C GLU A 145 16.04 -3.77 8.06
N LYS A 146 17.29 -3.54 7.61
CA LYS A 146 18.52 -3.61 8.42
C LYS A 146 18.84 -2.28 9.12
N VAL A 147 18.10 -1.21 8.82
CA VAL A 147 18.33 0.10 9.43
C VAL A 147 17.87 0.08 10.88
N LYS A 148 18.83 0.32 11.78
CA LYS A 148 18.60 0.23 13.23
C LYS A 148 17.87 1.44 13.80
N TYR A 149 18.09 2.65 13.28
CA TYR A 149 17.46 3.86 13.79
C TYR A 149 16.97 4.75 12.65
N VAL A 150 15.70 5.13 12.71
CA VAL A 150 15.08 6.16 11.87
C VAL A 150 14.24 7.07 12.76
N HIS A 151 14.17 8.34 12.41
CA HIS A 151 13.33 9.31 13.11
C HIS A 151 11.96 9.38 12.46
N TYR A 152 10.91 9.29 13.27
CA TYR A 152 9.52 9.51 12.86
C TYR A 152 8.92 10.56 13.79
N GLY A 153 8.94 11.82 13.36
CA GLY A 153 8.70 12.96 14.26
C GLY A 153 9.67 12.93 15.43
N GLU A 154 9.14 12.86 16.64
CA GLU A 154 9.91 12.78 17.90
C GLU A 154 10.22 11.33 18.33
N ILE A 155 9.75 10.34 17.57
CA ILE A 155 9.89 8.93 17.90
C ILE A 155 11.16 8.36 17.27
N ASN A 156 11.96 7.69 18.08
CA ASN A 156 13.09 6.90 17.61
C ASN A 156 12.61 5.48 17.25
N PHE A 157 12.55 5.18 15.96
CA PHE A 157 12.05 3.91 15.44
C PHE A 157 13.17 3.01 14.91
N SER A 158 12.95 1.69 14.91
CA SER A 158 13.93 0.69 14.48
C SER A 158 13.26 -0.40 13.64
N HIS A 159 13.59 -0.48 12.35
CA HIS A 159 13.04 -1.54 11.49
C HIS A 159 13.50 -2.93 11.95
N VAL A 160 14.78 -3.08 12.28
CA VAL A 160 15.35 -4.36 12.74
C VAL A 160 14.59 -4.88 13.95
N ASN A 161 14.32 -4.04 14.94
CA ASN A 161 13.64 -4.47 16.16
C ASN A 161 12.17 -4.82 15.92
N HIS A 162 11.52 -4.30 14.87
CA HIS A 162 10.11 -4.55 14.58
C HIS A 162 9.88 -5.66 13.55
N LEU A 163 10.74 -5.77 12.53
CA LEU A 163 10.59 -6.75 11.45
C LEU A 163 11.27 -8.09 11.77
N ASN A 164 12.29 -8.10 12.63
CA ASN A 164 12.97 -9.35 12.98
C ASN A 164 12.17 -10.18 13.98
N GLY A 165 11.88 -11.44 13.63
CA GLY A 165 11.20 -12.40 14.48
C GLY A 165 9.72 -12.08 14.73
N TYR A 166 9.09 -12.90 15.58
CA TYR A 166 7.68 -12.73 15.94
C TYR A 166 7.50 -11.69 17.05
N LYS A 167 6.45 -10.87 16.94
CA LYS A 167 6.00 -9.94 17.97
C LYS A 167 4.82 -10.53 18.72
N ARG A 168 4.81 -10.32 20.04
CA ARG A 168 3.83 -10.94 20.98
C ARG A 168 3.74 -12.48 20.84
N GLY A 169 4.76 -13.14 20.27
CA GLY A 169 4.83 -14.59 20.10
C GLY A 169 4.20 -15.16 18.82
N PHE A 170 3.46 -14.36 18.04
CA PHE A 170 2.71 -14.88 16.89
C PHE A 170 2.53 -13.93 15.70
N LEU A 171 2.83 -12.64 15.87
CA LEU A 171 2.70 -11.65 14.80
C LEU A 171 3.99 -11.58 14.00
N LYS A 172 3.91 -11.87 12.71
CA LYS A 172 5.00 -11.55 11.77
C LYS A 172 4.66 -10.23 11.10
N LEU A 173 5.42 -9.18 11.42
CA LEU A 173 5.21 -7.87 10.83
C LEU A 173 5.83 -7.79 9.43
N GLU A 174 5.16 -7.08 8.54
CA GLU A 174 5.58 -6.77 7.17
C GLU A 174 5.60 -5.23 7.02
N CYS A 175 6.16 -4.70 5.92
CA CYS A 175 6.21 -3.24 5.70
C CYS A 175 4.81 -2.60 5.82
N VAL A 176 3.80 -3.23 5.23
CA VAL A 176 2.40 -2.77 5.26
C VAL A 176 1.68 -3.03 6.58
N SER A 177 2.36 -3.60 7.59
CA SER A 177 1.85 -3.62 8.97
C SER A 177 1.95 -2.24 9.62
N CYS A 178 2.89 -1.39 9.17
CA CYS A 178 3.05 -0.03 9.67
C CYS A 178 2.79 1.02 8.58
N HIS A 179 3.31 0.78 7.37
CA HIS A 179 3.11 1.64 6.20
C HIS A 179 1.76 1.32 5.54
N ARG A 180 0.71 1.47 6.33
CA ARG A 180 -0.66 1.23 5.93
C ARG A 180 -1.41 2.54 5.97
N GLU A 181 -2.35 2.66 5.05
CA GLU A 181 -3.47 3.59 5.03
C GLU A 181 -3.38 4.61 3.91
N ILE A 182 -4.59 4.97 3.47
CA ILE A 182 -4.92 6.14 2.68
C ILE A 182 -5.31 7.17 3.73
N VAL A 183 -4.31 7.83 4.32
CA VAL A 183 -4.62 9.15 4.85
C VAL A 183 -5.10 9.98 3.68
N ILE A 184 -6.09 10.86 3.92
CA ILE A 184 -6.39 11.92 2.95
C ILE A 184 -5.04 12.60 2.65
N GLY A 185 -4.58 12.52 1.40
CA GLY A 185 -3.30 13.07 0.97
C GLY A 185 -2.07 12.15 0.91
N SER A 186 -2.11 10.87 1.31
CA SER A 186 -0.92 9.99 1.11
C SER A 186 -1.22 8.49 1.07
N HIS A 187 -0.91 7.88 -0.09
CA HIS A 187 -0.87 6.43 -0.27
C HIS A 187 0.41 5.86 0.36
N ILE A 188 0.25 4.91 1.29
CA ILE A 188 1.34 4.25 2.04
C ILE A 188 2.02 5.26 2.99
N ALA A 189 1.41 5.46 4.15
CA ALA A 189 1.93 6.29 5.23
C ALA A 189 1.94 5.52 6.56
N VAL A 190 2.55 6.10 7.58
CA VAL A 190 2.49 5.57 8.96
C VAL A 190 1.73 6.57 9.81
N LYS A 191 0.81 6.09 10.64
CA LYS A 191 0.13 6.88 11.67
C LYS A 191 0.64 6.53 13.06
N ASN A 192 0.57 7.50 13.97
CA ASN A 192 0.87 7.29 15.39
C ASN A 192 0.01 6.17 16.02
N SER A 193 -1.27 6.07 15.62
CA SER A 193 -2.18 5.02 16.10
C SER A 193 -1.67 3.61 15.82
N THR A 194 -0.89 3.41 14.75
CA THR A 194 -0.26 2.12 14.42
C THR A 194 0.81 1.72 15.44
N CYS A 195 1.54 2.67 16.00
CA CYS A 195 2.44 2.39 17.11
C CYS A 195 1.64 2.07 18.37
N PHE A 196 0.60 2.87 18.64
CA PHE A 196 -0.14 2.79 19.89
C PHE A 196 -0.95 1.51 20.02
N VAL A 197 -1.59 1.02 18.96
CA VAL A 197 -2.34 -0.25 18.98
C VAL A 197 -1.46 -1.44 19.37
N CYS A 198 -0.16 -1.41 19.09
CA CYS A 198 0.75 -2.45 19.53
C CYS A 198 1.33 -2.19 20.92
N HIS A 199 1.67 -0.94 21.23
CA HIS A 199 2.41 -0.61 22.44
C HIS A 199 1.53 -0.33 23.67
N PHE A 200 0.26 0.04 23.50
CA PHE A 200 -0.69 0.34 24.59
C PHE A 200 -1.86 -0.65 24.69
N TYR A 201 -2.08 -1.51 23.68
CA TYR A 201 -3.20 -2.45 23.74
C TYR A 201 -2.98 -3.49 24.85
N GLU A 202 -3.97 -3.56 25.75
CA GLU A 202 -4.01 -4.40 26.96
C GLU A 202 -2.86 -4.14 27.93
N THR A 203 -2.31 -2.92 27.96
CA THR A 203 -1.29 -2.56 28.95
C THR A 203 -1.88 -2.12 30.29
N PRO A 204 -1.28 -2.51 31.43
CA PRO A 204 -1.70 -2.03 32.74
C PRO A 204 -1.39 -0.54 32.92
N GLU A 205 -2.28 0.17 33.63
CA GLU A 205 -2.05 1.52 34.17
C GLU A 205 -1.65 2.61 33.15
N GLY A 206 -1.88 2.39 31.85
CA GLY A 206 -1.51 3.37 30.83
C GLY A 206 -0.01 3.40 30.48
N VAL A 207 0.77 2.41 30.89
CA VAL A 207 2.20 2.36 30.56
C VAL A 207 2.39 1.52 29.29
N PRO A 208 3.10 2.00 28.26
CA PRO A 208 3.33 1.18 27.08
C PRO A 208 4.17 -0.06 27.44
N ILE A 209 4.01 -1.17 26.71
CA ILE A 209 4.74 -2.44 26.96
C ILE A 209 6.26 -2.28 26.99
N SER A 210 6.79 -1.27 26.30
CA SER A 210 8.21 -0.95 26.22
C SER A 210 8.66 0.08 27.27
N GLY A 211 7.74 0.57 28.11
CA GLY A 211 7.97 1.61 29.10
C GLY A 211 8.18 3.01 28.52
N CYS A 212 8.00 4.04 29.34
CA CYS A 212 8.48 5.40 29.01
C CYS A 212 9.99 5.49 29.37
N PRO A 213 10.85 6.18 28.61
CA PRO A 213 10.64 6.94 27.36
C PRO A 213 11.07 6.16 26.09
N SER A 214 10.53 4.96 25.86
CA SER A 214 10.99 4.11 24.73
C SER A 214 10.65 4.65 23.34
N CYS A 215 9.56 5.42 23.20
CA CYS A 215 9.13 5.97 21.92
C CYS A 215 9.75 7.35 21.70
N HIS A 216 9.48 8.29 22.60
CA HIS A 216 10.01 9.65 22.56
C HIS A 216 10.63 10.00 23.93
N ASN A 217 11.58 10.93 23.92
CA ASN A 217 12.14 11.49 25.14
C ASN A 217 11.25 12.63 25.68
N TYR A 218 11.49 13.01 26.93
CA TYR A 218 10.89 14.22 27.50
C TYR A 218 11.55 15.47 26.90
N HIS A 219 10.78 16.54 26.75
CA HIS A 219 11.33 17.85 26.39
C HIS A 219 11.80 18.56 27.65
N ASP A 220 13.08 18.90 27.70
CA ASP A 220 13.67 19.59 28.85
C ASP A 220 13.47 21.11 28.77
N ILE A 221 12.20 21.51 28.63
CA ILE A 221 11.78 22.91 28.60
C ILE A 221 11.46 23.33 30.04
N GLU A 222 11.96 24.50 30.44
CA GLU A 222 11.61 25.11 31.71
C GLU A 222 10.26 25.84 31.59
N PHE A 223 9.31 25.50 32.46
CA PHE A 223 8.01 26.16 32.54
C PHE A 223 7.57 26.35 33.99
N VAL A 224 6.64 27.27 34.22
CA VAL A 224 6.19 27.60 35.58
C VAL A 224 4.98 26.75 35.95
N VAL A 225 5.02 26.09 37.12
CA VAL A 225 3.90 25.37 37.73
C VAL A 225 3.57 26.07 39.05
N GLY A 226 2.44 26.77 39.10
CA GLY A 226 2.08 27.65 40.21
C GLY A 226 3.09 28.79 40.36
N ASN A 227 3.82 28.81 41.47
CA ASN A 227 4.87 29.80 41.78
C ASN A 227 6.30 29.23 41.69
N ARG A 228 6.50 28.08 41.02
CA ARG A 228 7.82 27.43 40.89
C ARG A 228 8.18 27.16 39.43
N THR A 229 9.46 27.26 39.11
CA THR A 229 10.00 26.77 37.83
C THR A 229 10.14 25.25 37.89
N PHE A 230 9.53 24.57 36.93
CA PHE A 230 9.60 23.14 36.70
C PHE A 230 10.52 22.82 35.53
N LYS A 231 11.29 21.75 35.66
CA LYS A 231 12.17 21.19 34.65
C LYS A 231 12.10 19.67 34.67
N HIS A 232 11.87 19.03 33.52
CA HIS A 232 11.67 17.58 33.44
C HIS A 232 12.92 16.80 33.86
N SER A 233 14.12 17.19 33.40
CA SER A 233 15.37 16.50 33.69
C SER A 233 15.60 16.30 35.19
N VAL A 234 15.41 17.35 35.99
CA VAL A 234 15.58 17.32 37.45
C VAL A 234 14.74 16.23 38.12
N HIS A 235 13.54 15.96 37.60
CA HIS A 235 12.61 14.99 38.18
C HIS A 235 12.90 13.57 37.68
N VAL A 236 13.15 13.43 36.37
CA VAL A 236 13.45 12.14 35.74
C VAL A 236 14.78 11.58 36.24
N GLU A 237 15.81 12.42 36.39
CA GLU A 237 17.12 12.03 36.94
C GLU A 237 17.04 11.57 38.41
N ARG A 238 16.05 12.05 39.15
CA ARG A 238 15.74 11.61 40.53
C ARG A 238 14.89 10.33 40.58
N GLY A 239 14.61 9.72 39.43
CA GLY A 239 13.86 8.46 39.34
C GLY A 239 12.35 8.62 39.49
N ILE A 240 11.80 9.84 39.37
CA ILE A 240 10.36 10.05 39.40
C ILE A 240 9.76 9.48 38.11
N LYS A 241 8.83 8.52 38.25
CA LYS A 241 8.20 7.85 37.12
C LYS A 241 7.29 8.80 36.35
N CYS A 242 7.22 8.64 35.03
CA CYS A 242 6.37 9.45 34.14
C CYS A 242 4.90 9.43 34.57
N ILE A 243 4.37 8.25 34.93
CA ILE A 243 2.98 8.06 35.38
C ILE A 243 2.67 8.69 36.73
N PHE A 244 3.68 9.17 37.45
CA PHE A 244 3.43 9.99 38.62
C PHE A 244 2.71 11.26 38.16
N CYS A 245 3.27 12.02 37.23
CA CYS A 245 2.66 13.26 36.75
C CYS A 245 1.65 13.03 35.62
N HIS A 246 1.92 12.10 34.70
CA HIS A 246 1.09 11.87 33.51
C HIS A 246 0.07 10.76 33.75
N GLU A 247 -1.20 11.13 33.82
CA GLU A 247 -2.34 10.24 33.96
C GLU A 247 -3.11 10.11 32.64
N LYS A 248 -3.98 9.09 32.55
CA LYS A 248 -4.85 8.84 31.38
C LYS A 248 -4.06 8.93 30.07
N THR A 249 -2.91 8.24 30.05
CA THR A 249 -1.91 8.34 28.97
C THR A 249 -2.46 7.97 27.61
N TYR A 250 -3.53 7.17 27.54
CA TYR A 250 -4.24 6.91 26.30
C TYR A 250 -5.76 6.82 26.50
N VAL A 251 -6.48 7.01 25.40
CA VAL A 251 -7.92 6.80 25.29
C VAL A 251 -8.20 5.84 24.14
N LEU A 252 -9.15 4.93 24.33
CA LEU A 252 -9.65 4.02 23.30
C LEU A 252 -10.88 4.61 22.63
N ILE A 253 -10.91 4.59 21.31
CA ILE A 253 -12.02 5.09 20.50
C ILE A 253 -12.54 3.96 19.59
N GLY A 254 -13.83 3.68 19.71
CA GLY A 254 -14.52 2.67 18.92
C GLY A 254 -14.62 1.29 19.58
N ASN A 255 -15.28 0.37 18.89
CA ASN A 255 -15.53 -1.01 19.33
C ASN A 255 -15.15 -1.99 18.21
N MET A 256 -14.50 -3.09 18.57
CA MET A 256 -14.11 -4.16 17.66
C MET A 256 -15.30 -4.91 17.06
N GLU A 257 -16.40 -5.09 17.81
CA GLU A 257 -17.56 -5.89 17.38
C GLU A 257 -18.19 -5.37 16.07
N VAL A 258 -18.25 -4.05 15.91
CA VAL A 258 -18.81 -3.44 14.70
C VAL A 258 -17.86 -3.55 13.50
N LYS A 259 -16.56 -3.71 13.74
CA LYS A 259 -15.55 -3.71 12.68
C LYS A 259 -15.54 -5.04 11.90
N CYS A 260 -15.89 -6.16 12.53
CA CYS A 260 -16.00 -7.46 11.85
C CYS A 260 -16.98 -7.46 10.67
N LYS A 261 -18.10 -6.73 10.82
CA LYS A 261 -19.18 -6.64 9.83
C LYS A 261 -18.79 -5.86 8.56
N LYS A 262 -17.65 -5.16 8.56
CA LYS A 262 -17.14 -4.45 7.37
C LYS A 262 -16.76 -5.39 6.23
N CYS A 263 -16.37 -6.63 6.56
CA CYS A 263 -15.95 -7.63 5.57
C CYS A 263 -16.78 -8.92 5.65
N HIS A 264 -17.19 -9.34 6.86
CA HIS A 264 -17.99 -10.55 7.06
C HIS A 264 -19.49 -10.21 6.99
N VAL A 265 -20.04 -10.24 5.78
CA VAL A 265 -21.43 -9.82 5.49
C VAL A 265 -22.48 -10.85 5.94
N ARG A 266 -22.08 -12.11 6.15
CA ARG A 266 -22.95 -13.17 6.69
C ARG A 266 -22.64 -13.41 8.16
N GLU A 267 -23.64 -13.86 8.93
CA GLU A 267 -23.43 -14.25 10.33
C GLU A 267 -22.35 -15.32 10.45
N MET A 268 -21.39 -15.06 11.34
CA MET A 268 -20.32 -15.98 11.68
C MET A 268 -20.75 -16.78 12.91
N ASN A 269 -20.98 -18.08 12.75
CA ASN A 269 -21.38 -18.97 13.86
C ASN A 269 -20.18 -19.50 14.66
N ALA A 270 -18.98 -18.96 14.46
CA ALA A 270 -17.75 -19.47 15.06
C ALA A 270 -16.95 -18.35 15.73
N THR A 271 -16.76 -18.48 17.04
CA THR A 271 -15.74 -17.72 17.78
C THR A 271 -14.41 -18.45 17.64
N LEU A 272 -13.42 -17.79 17.06
CA LEU A 272 -12.07 -18.35 16.90
C LEU A 272 -11.16 -17.86 18.04
N PRO A 273 -10.18 -18.67 18.48
CA PRO A 273 -9.13 -18.20 19.38
C PRO A 273 -8.36 -17.03 18.78
N ASP A 274 -7.87 -16.13 19.63
CA ASP A 274 -7.13 -14.92 19.22
C ASP A 274 -5.97 -15.21 18.25
N LEU A 275 -5.17 -16.25 18.55
CA LEU A 275 -4.05 -16.68 17.73
C LEU A 275 -4.49 -17.06 16.30
N THR A 276 -5.63 -17.76 16.19
CA THR A 276 -6.19 -18.17 14.90
C THR A 276 -6.74 -16.97 14.12
N MET A 277 -7.38 -16.02 14.83
CA MET A 277 -7.85 -14.77 14.24
C MET A 277 -6.70 -13.98 13.62
N HIS A 278 -5.62 -13.76 14.36
CA HIS A 278 -4.43 -13.08 13.86
C HIS A 278 -3.73 -13.86 12.74
N GLY A 279 -3.67 -15.18 12.82
CA GLY A 279 -3.09 -16.03 11.77
C GLY A 279 -3.81 -15.89 10.42
N ILE A 280 -5.14 -15.86 10.43
CA ILE A 280 -5.94 -15.69 9.20
C ILE A 280 -5.89 -14.23 8.74
N HIS A 281 -6.24 -13.28 9.61
CA HIS A 281 -6.48 -11.90 9.20
C HIS A 281 -5.17 -11.12 9.02
N VAL A 282 -4.24 -11.20 9.98
CA VAL A 282 -2.99 -10.43 9.93
C VAL A 282 -1.91 -11.18 9.15
N ASN A 283 -1.62 -12.45 9.46
CA ASN A 283 -0.49 -13.12 8.81
C ASN A 283 -0.81 -13.51 7.34
N LYS A 284 -2.02 -14.03 7.06
CA LYS A 284 -2.40 -14.47 5.70
C LYS A 284 -2.96 -13.34 4.84
N PHE A 285 -3.95 -12.61 5.34
CA PHE A 285 -4.58 -11.51 4.58
C PHE A 285 -3.88 -10.17 4.74
N LYS A 286 -2.93 -10.05 5.69
CA LYS A 286 -2.25 -8.78 5.99
C LYS A 286 -3.29 -7.71 6.18
N LEU A 287 -4.25 -7.89 7.10
CA LEU A 287 -5.16 -6.83 7.53
C LEU A 287 -4.46 -5.91 8.52
N ASP A 288 -4.88 -4.65 8.55
CA ASP A 288 -4.35 -3.66 9.46
C ASP A 288 -4.97 -3.82 10.84
N CYS A 289 -4.19 -3.59 11.89
CA CYS A 289 -4.62 -3.78 13.26
C CYS A 289 -5.83 -2.89 13.58
N LEU A 290 -5.86 -1.64 13.11
CA LEU A 290 -6.95 -0.69 13.36
C LEU A 290 -8.21 -0.99 12.54
N GLN A 291 -8.14 -1.91 11.56
CA GLN A 291 -9.35 -2.43 10.92
C GLN A 291 -10.18 -3.32 11.85
N CYS A 292 -9.60 -3.82 12.95
CA CYS A 292 -10.30 -4.63 13.94
C CYS A 292 -10.23 -4.01 15.34
N HIS A 293 -9.06 -3.57 15.77
CA HIS A 293 -8.87 -2.98 17.09
C HIS A 293 -9.38 -1.53 17.14
N PRO A 294 -9.85 -1.07 18.31
CA PRO A 294 -10.18 0.34 18.52
C PRO A 294 -8.96 1.23 18.28
N ASP A 295 -9.22 2.46 17.87
CA ASP A 295 -8.16 3.46 17.74
C ASP A 295 -7.66 3.85 19.13
N ILE A 296 -6.35 4.06 19.25
CA ILE A 296 -5.71 4.50 20.48
C ILE A 296 -5.19 5.91 20.27
N VAL A 297 -5.60 6.84 21.14
CA VAL A 297 -5.11 8.22 21.14
C VAL A 297 -4.23 8.42 22.36
N HIS A 298 -2.95 8.70 22.14
CA HIS A 298 -1.99 9.03 23.20
C HIS A 298 -2.05 10.54 23.51
N LYS A 299 -2.74 10.91 24.59
CA LYS A 299 -2.87 12.31 25.05
C LYS A 299 -2.85 12.36 26.58
N PRO A 300 -1.66 12.19 27.19
CA PRO A 300 -1.52 12.19 28.65
C PRO A 300 -1.95 13.52 29.25
N ILE A 301 -2.58 13.46 30.43
CA ILE A 301 -3.00 14.62 31.21
C ILE A 301 -2.04 14.78 32.38
N VAL A 302 -1.59 16.00 32.65
CA VAL A 302 -0.70 16.28 33.79
C VAL A 302 -1.55 16.51 35.05
N SER A 303 -1.23 15.80 36.12
CA SER A 303 -1.86 15.93 37.43
C SER A 303 -1.08 16.91 38.30
N GLU A 304 -1.46 18.18 38.24
CA GLU A 304 -0.81 19.25 39.01
C GLU A 304 -0.89 19.03 40.52
N GLU A 305 -2.00 18.47 41.02
CA GLU A 305 -2.16 18.18 42.45
C GLU A 305 -1.06 17.26 43.01
N LYS A 306 -0.53 16.35 42.18
CA LYS A 306 0.55 15.45 42.62
C LYS A 306 1.86 16.18 42.87
N CYS A 307 2.09 17.36 42.30
CA CYS A 307 3.25 18.19 42.62
C CYS A 307 3.24 18.60 44.11
N LYS A 308 2.06 18.81 44.70
CA LYS A 308 1.91 19.17 46.13
C LYS A 308 2.37 18.07 47.09
N THR A 309 2.46 16.82 46.63
CA THR A 309 2.97 15.69 47.42
C THR A 309 4.39 15.94 47.92
N CYS A 310 5.22 16.60 47.12
CA CYS A 310 6.61 16.92 47.47
C CYS A 310 6.84 18.43 47.64
N HIS A 311 6.01 19.26 47.01
CA HIS A 311 6.08 20.72 47.07
C HIS A 311 4.78 21.30 47.65
N PRO A 312 4.51 21.12 48.96
CA PRO A 312 3.24 21.50 49.58
C PRO A 312 2.99 23.01 49.58
N ASP A 313 4.01 23.81 49.33
CA ASP A 313 3.96 25.27 49.26
C ASP A 313 3.65 25.81 47.85
N ILE A 314 3.49 24.94 46.83
CA ILE A 314 3.05 25.37 45.51
C ILE A 314 1.67 26.00 45.61
N LYS A 315 1.59 27.25 45.17
CA LYS A 315 0.34 28.00 45.04
C LYS A 315 -0.01 28.12 43.57
N TYR A 316 -1.13 27.52 43.19
CA TYR A 316 -1.73 27.74 41.88
C TYR A 316 -2.55 29.02 41.96
N GLU A 317 -2.18 30.04 41.19
CA GLU A 317 -3.05 31.19 41.01
C GLU A 317 -4.32 30.71 40.32
N LYS A 318 -5.47 30.94 40.95
CA LYS A 318 -6.77 30.64 40.33
C LYS A 318 -6.91 31.50 39.07
N LYS A 319 -6.64 30.94 37.90
CA LYS A 319 -7.17 31.48 36.65
C LYS A 319 -8.66 31.11 36.57
N GLU A 320 -9.51 31.91 37.21
CA GLU A 320 -10.97 31.76 37.18
C GLU A 320 -11.61 32.22 35.85
N GLU A 321 -10.84 32.55 34.80
CA GLU A 321 -11.41 33.13 33.56
C GLU A 321 -11.14 32.39 32.24
N GLU A 322 -10.35 31.30 32.19
CA GLU A 322 -10.10 30.59 30.90
C GLU A 322 -10.97 29.33 30.70
N LYS A 323 -11.53 28.74 31.76
CA LYS A 323 -12.38 27.53 31.65
C LYS A 323 -13.73 27.77 30.94
N LYS A 324 -14.25 29.00 30.92
CA LYS A 324 -15.51 29.31 30.21
C LYS A 324 -15.33 29.54 28.71
N LYS A 325 -14.12 29.85 28.23
CA LYS A 325 -13.88 30.10 26.80
C LYS A 325 -13.58 28.83 26.01
N GLU A 326 -13.03 27.79 26.63
CA GLU A 326 -12.86 26.49 25.96
C GLU A 326 -14.19 25.72 25.85
N GLU A 327 -15.08 25.78 26.84
CA GLU A 327 -16.40 25.14 26.73
C GLU A 327 -17.33 25.84 25.73
N GLU A 328 -17.25 27.16 25.54
CA GLU A 328 -18.02 27.88 24.50
C GLU A 328 -17.35 27.87 23.11
N GLY A 329 -16.03 27.60 23.04
CA GLY A 329 -15.29 27.49 21.79
C GLY A 329 -15.42 26.12 21.12
N VAL A 330 -15.49 25.04 21.90
CA VAL A 330 -15.63 23.67 21.38
C VAL A 330 -17.03 23.44 20.79
N VAL A 331 -18.08 24.05 21.35
CA VAL A 331 -19.45 23.89 20.85
C VAL A 331 -19.68 24.62 19.52
N LYS A 332 -18.89 25.65 19.18
CA LYS A 332 -19.06 26.40 17.92
C LYS A 332 -18.30 25.83 16.73
N GLU A 333 -17.30 24.97 16.94
CA GLU A 333 -16.58 24.30 15.84
C GLU A 333 -17.25 23.00 15.40
N GLU A 334 -18.06 22.35 16.25
CA GLU A 334 -18.78 21.12 15.88
C GLU A 334 -20.06 21.36 15.03
N GLU A 335 -20.55 22.60 14.90
CA GLU A 335 -21.75 22.92 14.09
C GLU A 335 -21.48 23.56 12.71
N LYS A 336 -20.21 23.76 12.31
CA LYS A 336 -19.88 24.18 10.94
C LYS A 336 -19.26 23.03 10.17
N GLY A 337 -20.15 22.25 9.55
CA GLY A 337 -19.81 21.27 8.54
C GLY A 337 -19.06 21.86 7.34
N GLU A 338 -18.35 20.95 6.68
CA GLU A 338 -18.18 20.85 5.23
C GLU A 338 -18.02 22.18 4.45
N GLY A 339 -16.77 22.49 4.09
CA GLY A 339 -16.47 23.57 3.17
C GLY A 339 -14.97 23.69 2.89
N VAL A 340 -14.40 22.69 2.19
CA VAL A 340 -13.05 22.80 1.62
C VAL A 340 -13.08 23.90 0.56
N THR A 341 -12.47 25.05 0.87
CA THR A 341 -12.30 26.15 -0.08
C THR A 341 -10.96 25.96 -0.79
N ILE A 342 -11.03 25.67 -2.08
CA ILE A 342 -9.93 25.64 -3.04
C ILE A 342 -9.55 27.09 -3.34
N ILE A 343 -8.28 27.47 -3.19
CA ILE A 343 -7.72 28.65 -3.88
C ILE A 343 -6.22 28.42 -4.17
N PRO A 344 -5.67 29.08 -5.20
CA PRO A 344 -5.32 28.57 -6.52
C PRO A 344 -3.90 28.00 -6.66
#